data_AF-A0A1F8GMY6-F1
#
_entry.id   AF-A0A1F8GMY6-F1
#
_cell.length_a   1.000
_cell.length_b   1.000
_cell.length_c   1.000
_cell.angle_alpha   90.00
_cell.angle_beta   90.00
_cell.angle_gamma   90.00
#
_symmetry.space_group_name_H-M   'P 1'
#
loop_
_entity.id
_entity.type
_entity.pdbx_description
1 polymer ?
#
loop_
_entity_poly.entity_id
_entity_poly.type
_entity_poly.pdbx_seq_one_letter_code
_entity_poly.pdbx_strand_id
1 'polypeptide(L)'
;MTKYQKISMFFLRLSIGWLMFYAGITKVINPDWSAAGYLKGAKMLTGFYGWLISPGILPGLNFVNEWGLTLLGVSLILGVGVRLSSVLGAILMLLYYLPLGLPYPNPHSLIVDEHIIYMFVLLMFATYRVGRVWGLDSKLSNYSSFFAKLG
;
A
#
# COMPACT_ATOMS: atom_id res chain seq x y z
N MET A 1 8.31 16.12 16.71
CA MET A 1 6.94 16.30 16.18
C MET A 1 6.07 16.93 17.24
N THR A 2 5.39 18.03 16.89
CA THR A 2 4.38 18.68 17.75
C THR A 2 3.16 17.78 17.93
N LYS A 3 2.29 18.07 18.92
CA LYS A 3 1.05 17.31 19.16
C LYS A 3 0.17 17.25 17.91
N TYR A 4 -0.01 18.38 17.21
CA TYR A 4 -0.82 18.47 16.00
C TYR A 4 -0.25 17.66 14.83
N GLN A 5 1.07 17.66 14.65
CA GLN A 5 1.73 16.82 13.63
C GLN A 5 1.52 15.33 13.88
N LYS A 6 1.53 14.90 15.14
CA LYS A 6 1.28 13.50 15.50
C LYS A 6 -0.17 13.10 15.22
N ILE A 7 -1.11 13.98 15.57
CA ILE A 7 -2.55 13.77 15.32
C ILE A 7 -2.81 13.67 13.82
N SER A 8 -2.32 14.61 13.01
CA SER A 8 -2.56 14.60 11.57
C SER A 8 -1.94 13.38 10.89
N MET A 9 -0.72 12.98 11.25
CA MET A 9 -0.09 11.78 10.70
C MET A 9 -0.82 10.49 11.11
N PHE A 10 -1.35 10.42 12.33
CA PHE A 10 -2.14 9.27 12.77
C PHE A 10 -3.42 9.12 11.96
N PHE A 11 -4.19 10.20 11.79
CA PHE A 11 -5.42 10.15 10.99
C PHE A 11 -5.14 9.88 9.52
N LEU A 12 -4.10 10.50 8.94
CA LEU A 12 -3.72 10.22 7.57
C LEU A 12 -3.31 8.74 7.39
N ARG A 13 -2.56 8.17 8.34
CA ARG A 13 -2.21 6.74 8.34
C ARG A 13 -3.44 5.87 8.39
N LEU A 14 -4.41 6.20 9.24
CA LEU A 14 -5.66 5.45 9.37
C LEU A 14 -6.50 5.53 8.10
N SER A 15 -6.62 6.71 7.50
CA SER A 15 -7.37 6.91 6.26
C SER A 15 -6.77 6.12 5.08
N ILE A 16 -5.46 6.20 4.88
CA ILE A 16 -4.78 5.42 3.83
C ILE A 16 -4.85 3.93 4.14
N GLY A 17 -4.64 3.53 5.39
CA GLY A 17 -4.75 2.14 5.81
C GLY A 17 -6.14 1.56 5.56
N TRP A 18 -7.19 2.31 5.87
CA TRP A 18 -8.57 1.91 5.60
C TRP A 18 -8.85 1.79 4.11
N LEU A 19 -8.39 2.76 3.31
CA LEU A 19 -8.55 2.73 1.86
C LEU A 19 -7.89 1.48 1.25
N MET A 20 -6.65 1.19 1.63
CA MET A 20 -5.92 0.00 1.15
C MET A 20 -6.56 -1.30 1.64
N PHE A 21 -6.99 -1.35 2.90
CA PHE A 21 -7.68 -2.52 3.46
C PHE A 21 -8.97 -2.81 2.69
N TYR A 22 -9.82 -1.79 2.50
CA TYR A 22 -11.06 -1.94 1.76
C TYR A 22 -10.81 -2.37 0.30
N ALA A 23 -9.82 -1.76 -0.36
CA ALA A 23 -9.43 -2.13 -1.72
C ALA A 23 -8.90 -3.58 -1.82
N GLY A 24 -8.24 -4.11 -0.79
CA GLY A 24 -7.74 -5.48 -0.75
C GLY A 24 -8.83 -6.49 -0.39
N ILE A 25 -9.57 -6.25 0.69
CA ILE A 25 -10.55 -7.21 1.22
C ILE A 25 -11.69 -7.47 0.23
N THR A 26 -12.11 -6.44 -0.51
CA THR A 26 -13.12 -6.57 -1.57
C THR A 26 -12.68 -7.49 -2.71
N LYS A 27 -11.37 -7.62 -2.94
CA LYS A 27 -10.81 -8.58 -3.91
C LYS A 27 -10.75 -9.99 -3.32
N VAL A 28 -10.31 -10.13 -2.06
CA VAL A 28 -10.23 -11.41 -1.36
C VAL A 28 -11.60 -12.10 -1.27
N ILE A 29 -12.66 -11.35 -0.98
CA ILE A 29 -14.01 -11.91 -0.80
C ILE A 29 -14.77 -12.12 -2.11
N ASN A 30 -14.26 -11.58 -3.22
CA ASN A 30 -14.89 -11.71 -4.54
C ASN A 30 -14.19 -12.81 -5.35
N PRO A 31 -14.77 -14.03 -5.44
CA PRO A 31 -14.15 -15.14 -6.17
C PRO A 31 -14.02 -14.88 -7.68
N ASP A 32 -14.78 -13.92 -8.23
CA ASP A 32 -14.72 -13.55 -9.64
C ASP A 32 -13.70 -12.44 -9.92
N TRP A 33 -13.03 -11.90 -8.89
CA TRP A 33 -12.05 -10.84 -9.07
C TRP A 33 -10.79 -11.37 -9.77
N SER A 34 -10.24 -10.56 -10.69
CA SER A 34 -8.98 -10.86 -11.35
C SER A 34 -8.26 -9.60 -11.83
N ALA A 35 -6.93 -9.57 -11.70
CA ALA A 35 -6.10 -8.49 -12.21
C ALA A 35 -6.04 -8.46 -13.75
N ALA A 36 -6.43 -9.55 -14.43
CA ALA A 36 -6.27 -9.69 -15.88
C ALA A 36 -6.99 -8.58 -16.67
N GLY A 37 -8.20 -8.18 -16.25
CA GLY A 37 -8.95 -7.12 -16.93
C GLY A 37 -8.22 -5.78 -16.89
N TYR A 38 -7.64 -5.46 -15.74
CA TYR A 38 -6.86 -4.24 -15.54
C TYR A 38 -5.56 -4.26 -16.36
N LEU A 39 -4.82 -5.36 -16.29
CA LEU A 39 -3.51 -5.48 -16.93
C LEU A 39 -3.57 -5.63 -18.46
N LYS A 40 -4.66 -6.19 -19.00
CA LYS A 40 -4.87 -6.27 -20.46
C LYS A 40 -4.94 -4.87 -21.12
N GLY A 41 -5.36 -3.87 -20.36
CA GLY A 41 -5.43 -2.48 -20.82
C GLY A 41 -4.11 -1.72 -20.76
N ALA A 42 -3.01 -2.37 -20.37
CA ALA A 42 -1.72 -1.70 -20.19
C ALA A 42 -1.23 -1.01 -21.47
N LYS A 43 -0.89 0.28 -21.37
CA LYS A 43 -0.32 1.08 -22.46
C LYS A 43 1.21 1.21 -22.40
N MET A 44 1.79 1.06 -21.21
CA MET A 44 3.23 1.05 -20.99
C MET A 44 3.68 -0.30 -20.45
N LEU A 45 4.94 -0.67 -20.71
CA LEU A 45 5.53 -1.95 -20.28
C LEU A 45 4.66 -3.16 -20.65
N THR A 46 4.05 -3.12 -21.84
CA THR A 46 3.10 -4.14 -22.31
C THR A 46 3.66 -5.56 -22.26
N GLY A 47 4.96 -5.74 -22.55
CA GLY A 47 5.63 -7.04 -22.42
C GLY A 47 5.69 -7.55 -20.98
N PHE A 48 6.00 -6.69 -20.02
CA PHE A 48 6.03 -7.04 -18.60
C PHE A 48 4.63 -7.38 -18.08
N TYR A 49 3.62 -6.55 -18.38
CA TYR A 49 2.24 -6.81 -17.97
C TYR A 49 1.63 -8.00 -18.71
N GLY A 50 1.99 -8.24 -19.97
CA GLY A 50 1.60 -9.44 -20.71
C GLY A 50 2.14 -10.71 -20.07
N TRP A 51 3.40 -10.70 -19.62
CA TRP A 51 3.99 -11.80 -18.85
C TRP A 51 3.24 -12.05 -17.54
N LEU A 52 2.86 -10.99 -16.82
CA LEU A 52 2.07 -11.08 -15.58
C LEU A 52 0.68 -11.70 -15.76
N ILE A 53 0.07 -11.58 -16.94
CA ILE A 53 -1.24 -12.17 -17.26
C ILE A 53 -1.11 -13.63 -17.75
N SER A 54 0.10 -14.13 -17.94
CA SER A 54 0.30 -15.51 -18.41
C SER A 54 -0.35 -16.53 -17.46
N PRO A 55 -0.92 -17.65 -17.97
CA PRO A 55 -1.68 -18.59 -17.15
C PRO A 55 -0.92 -19.17 -15.95
N GLY A 56 0.41 -19.26 -16.04
CA GLY A 56 1.26 -19.76 -14.94
C GLY A 56 1.54 -18.74 -13.84
N ILE A 57 1.31 -17.44 -14.07
CA ILE A 57 1.67 -16.34 -13.16
C ILE A 57 0.44 -15.65 -12.58
N LEU A 58 -0.59 -15.48 -13.41
CA LEU A 58 -1.80 -14.74 -13.05
C LEU A 58 -2.44 -15.18 -11.72
N PRO A 59 -2.57 -16.49 -11.41
CA PRO A 59 -3.13 -16.91 -10.12
C PRO A 59 -2.30 -16.43 -8.92
N GLY A 60 -0.96 -16.53 -9.01
CA GLY A 60 -0.06 -16.05 -7.97
C GLY A 60 -0.09 -14.52 -7.86
N LEU A 61 -0.18 -13.82 -8.99
CA LEU A 61 -0.33 -12.36 -9.01
C LEU A 61 -1.64 -11.93 -8.34
N ASN A 62 -2.77 -12.58 -8.65
CA ASN A 62 -4.06 -12.28 -8.02
C ASN A 62 -3.97 -12.44 -6.50
N PHE A 63 -3.43 -13.57 -6.03
CA PHE A 63 -3.23 -13.83 -4.61
C PHE A 63 -2.36 -12.76 -3.92
N VAL A 64 -1.21 -12.42 -4.53
CA VAL A 64 -0.31 -11.39 -4.00
C VAL A 64 -0.99 -10.02 -3.99
N ASN A 65 -1.81 -9.72 -4.99
CA ASN A 65 -2.47 -8.43 -5.11
C ASN A 65 -3.60 -8.25 -4.08
N GLU A 66 -4.43 -9.28 -3.92
CA GLU A 66 -5.51 -9.37 -2.94
C GLU A 66 -4.97 -9.23 -1.51
N TRP A 67 -4.04 -10.11 -1.14
CA TRP A 67 -3.51 -10.15 0.22
C TRP A 67 -2.50 -9.03 0.47
N GLY A 68 -1.74 -8.62 -0.54
CA GLY A 68 -0.80 -7.51 -0.44
C GLY A 68 -1.48 -6.20 -0.03
N LEU A 69 -2.58 -5.84 -0.68
CA LEU A 69 -3.37 -4.66 -0.32
C LEU A 69 -4.03 -4.81 1.07
N THR A 70 -4.62 -5.98 1.34
CA THR A 70 -5.28 -6.26 2.62
C THR A 70 -4.30 -6.11 3.79
N LEU A 71 -3.15 -6.78 3.71
CA LEU A 71 -2.12 -6.76 4.75
C LEU A 71 -1.44 -5.41 4.87
N LEU A 72 -1.24 -4.69 3.76
CA LEU A 72 -0.79 -3.29 3.77
C LEU A 72 -1.75 -2.42 4.59
N GLY A 73 -3.04 -2.52 4.31
CA GLY A 73 -4.08 -1.77 5.04
C GLY A 73 -4.08 -2.09 6.53
N VAL A 74 -4.09 -3.38 6.89
CA VAL A 74 -4.02 -3.83 8.30
C VAL A 74 -2.76 -3.31 9.00
N SER A 75 -1.59 -3.41 8.34
CA SER A 75 -0.32 -2.90 8.86
C SER A 75 -0.37 -1.41 9.17
N LEU A 76 -0.97 -0.60 8.28
CA LEU A 76 -1.13 0.84 8.47
C LEU A 76 -2.13 1.18 9.59
N ILE A 77 -3.26 0.47 9.66
CA ILE A 77 -4.28 0.68 10.70
C ILE A 77 -3.67 0.37 12.08
N LEU A 78 -3.09 -0.82 12.24
CA LEU A 78 -2.48 -1.26 13.51
C LEU A 78 -1.19 -0.51 13.83
N GLY A 79 -0.54 0.08 12.82
CA GLY A 79 0.75 0.73 12.99
C GLY A 79 1.90 -0.26 13.26
N VAL A 80 1.83 -1.46 12.68
CA VAL A 80 2.85 -2.53 12.81
C VAL A 80 3.59 -2.68 11.50
N GLY A 81 4.91 -2.60 11.50
CA GLY A 81 5.71 -2.79 10.27
C GLY A 81 5.49 -1.71 9.20
N VAL A 82 4.91 -0.55 9.58
CA VAL A 82 4.49 0.53 8.65
C VAL A 82 5.59 0.92 7.69
N ARG A 83 6.84 1.01 8.15
CA ARG A 83 7.96 1.41 7.29
C ARG A 83 8.16 0.47 6.10
N LEU A 84 8.14 -0.85 6.36
CA LEU A 84 8.32 -1.86 5.31
C LEU A 84 7.09 -1.89 4.39
N SER A 85 5.91 -1.98 4.98
CA SER A 85 4.64 -2.02 4.24
C SER A 85 4.47 -0.79 3.36
N SER A 86 4.85 0.40 3.83
CA SER A 86 4.79 1.62 3.04
C SER A 86 5.73 1.63 1.84
N VAL A 87 6.94 1.07 1.94
CA VAL A 87 7.85 0.98 0.78
C VAL A 87 7.28 0.01 -0.25
N LEU A 88 6.82 -1.17 0.17
CA LEU A 88 6.21 -2.16 -0.72
C LEU A 88 4.92 -1.63 -1.36
N GLY A 89 4.09 -0.95 -0.58
CA GLY A 89 2.87 -0.30 -1.04
C GLY A 89 3.15 0.81 -2.05
N ALA A 90 4.20 1.62 -1.85
CA ALA A 90 4.61 2.64 -2.81
C ALA A 90 5.03 2.02 -4.15
N ILE A 91 5.77 0.91 -4.12
CA ILE A 91 6.13 0.16 -5.33
C ILE A 91 4.87 -0.39 -6.01
N LEU A 92 3.92 -0.93 -5.24
CA LEU A 92 2.65 -1.44 -5.78
C LEU A 92 1.84 -0.32 -6.45
N MET A 93 1.73 0.85 -5.83
CA MET A 93 1.05 2.01 -6.42
C MET A 93 1.70 2.46 -7.73
N LEU A 94 3.04 2.41 -7.81
CA LEU A 94 3.75 2.70 -9.04
C LEU A 94 3.42 1.66 -10.14
N LEU A 95 3.36 0.37 -9.79
CA LEU A 95 2.98 -0.70 -10.71
C LEU A 95 1.52 -0.60 -11.18
N TYR A 96 0.62 0.01 -10.39
CA TYR A 96 -0.73 0.33 -10.85
C TYR A 96 -0.76 1.57 -11.74
N TYR A 97 0.07 2.57 -11.46
CA TYR A 97 0.07 3.78 -12.26
C TYR A 97 0.60 3.58 -13.69
N LEU A 98 1.70 2.85 -13.84
CA LEU A 98 2.37 2.64 -15.13
C LEU A 98 1.47 2.06 -16.26
N PRO A 99 0.62 1.04 -16.06
CA PRO A 99 -0.20 0.49 -17.13
C PRO A 99 -1.23 1.49 -17.69
N LEU A 100 -1.59 2.55 -16.95
CA LEU A 100 -2.57 3.55 -17.41
C LEU A 100 -2.06 4.38 -18.60
N GLY A 101 -0.73 4.50 -18.76
CA GLY A 101 -0.09 5.31 -19.80
C GLY A 101 -0.02 6.80 -19.48
N LEU A 102 0.84 7.54 -20.20
CA LEU A 102 1.00 8.99 -20.01
C LEU A 102 0.79 9.74 -21.34
N PRO A 103 -0.02 10.81 -21.38
CA PRO A 103 -0.95 11.27 -20.34
C PRO A 103 -2.19 10.37 -20.23
N TYR A 104 -2.66 10.11 -18.99
CA TYR A 104 -3.90 9.38 -18.74
C TYR A 104 -5.01 10.37 -18.39
N PRO A 105 -6.02 10.56 -19.25
CA PRO A 105 -7.15 11.42 -18.95
C PRO A 105 -8.07 10.72 -17.93
N ASN A 106 -7.81 10.94 -16.64
CA ASN A 106 -8.75 10.66 -15.56
C ASN A 106 -9.77 11.84 -15.51
N PRO A 107 -11.07 11.60 -15.21
CA PRO A 107 -12.06 12.67 -14.97
C PRO A 107 -11.60 13.81 -14.06
N HIS A 108 -10.63 13.55 -13.17
CA HIS A 108 -10.13 14.49 -12.18
C HIS A 108 -8.67 14.91 -12.39
N SER A 109 -7.92 14.31 -13.32
CA SER A 109 -6.50 14.65 -13.55
C SER A 109 -5.97 14.17 -14.91
N LEU A 110 -4.91 14.81 -15.41
CA LEU A 110 -4.19 14.38 -16.62
C LEU A 110 -2.89 13.60 -16.33
N ILE A 111 -2.30 13.83 -15.15
CA ILE A 111 -0.98 13.33 -14.77
C ILE A 111 -1.01 12.79 -13.34
N VAL A 112 -1.42 13.61 -12.36
CA VAL A 112 -1.38 13.22 -10.95
C VAL A 112 -2.64 12.44 -10.59
N ASP A 113 -2.57 11.12 -10.78
CA ASP A 113 -3.60 10.17 -10.40
C ASP A 113 -3.51 9.78 -8.91
N GLU A 114 -4.58 9.19 -8.37
CA GLU A 114 -4.66 8.74 -6.98
C GLU A 114 -3.50 7.79 -6.60
N HIS A 115 -3.05 6.93 -7.51
CA HIS A 115 -1.91 6.05 -7.28
C HIS A 115 -0.62 6.83 -6.97
N ILE A 116 -0.39 7.95 -7.66
CA ILE A 116 0.78 8.82 -7.41
C ILE A 116 0.66 9.50 -6.04
N ILE A 117 -0.53 9.97 -5.68
CA ILE A 117 -0.79 10.57 -4.37
C ILE A 117 -0.51 9.55 -3.28
N TYR A 118 -1.06 8.33 -3.40
CA TYR A 118 -0.86 7.26 -2.42
C TYR A 118 0.60 6.84 -2.32
N MET A 119 1.31 6.73 -3.45
CA MET A 119 2.74 6.44 -3.46
C MET A 119 3.53 7.44 -2.61
N PHE A 120 3.33 8.75 -2.82
CA PHE A 120 4.06 9.77 -2.06
C PHE A 120 3.67 9.81 -0.58
N VAL A 121 2.39 9.58 -0.24
CA VAL A 121 1.96 9.48 1.16
C VAL A 121 2.59 8.26 1.86
N LEU A 122 2.67 7.12 1.17
CA LEU A 122 3.35 5.93 1.70
C LEU A 122 4.85 6.17 1.86
N LEU A 123 5.53 6.77 0.89
CA LEU A 123 6.93 7.16 1.03
C LEU A 123 7.16 8.11 2.22
N MET A 124 6.25 9.05 2.44
CA MET A 124 6.24 9.91 3.63
C MET A 124 6.14 9.06 4.91
N PHE A 125 5.25 8.06 4.98
CA PHE A 125 5.17 7.19 6.16
C PHE A 125 6.45 6.41 6.42
N ALA A 126 7.12 5.96 5.35
CA ALA A 126 8.39 5.25 5.44
C ALA A 126 9.53 6.15 5.95
N THR A 127 9.61 7.41 5.49
CA THR A 127 10.66 8.36 5.89
C THR A 127 10.45 8.88 7.31
N TYR A 128 9.24 9.30 7.66
CA TYR A 128 8.90 9.83 8.99
C TYR A 128 8.66 8.75 10.05
N ARG A 129 8.76 7.45 9.69
CA ARG A 129 8.57 6.30 10.59
C ARG A 129 7.26 6.38 11.37
N VAL A 130 6.17 6.69 10.66
CA VAL A 130 4.85 7.01 11.26
C VAL A 130 4.24 5.84 12.04
N GLY A 131 4.73 4.61 11.86
CA GLY A 131 4.40 3.47 12.74
C GLY A 131 4.71 3.72 14.22
N ARG A 132 5.69 4.56 14.56
CA ARG A 132 6.01 4.92 15.95
C ARG A 132 5.06 5.97 16.55
N VAL A 133 4.31 6.67 15.70
CA VAL A 133 3.34 7.68 16.12
C VAL A 133 2.02 6.96 16.43
N TRP A 134 1.80 6.63 17.71
CA TRP A 134 0.60 5.91 18.17
C TRP A 134 0.30 4.63 17.38
N GLY A 135 1.33 3.93 16.92
CA GLY A 135 1.23 2.56 16.42
C GLY A 135 1.76 1.56 17.44
N LEU A 136 1.37 0.30 17.27
CA LEU A 136 1.80 -0.78 18.16
C LEU A 136 3.32 -1.02 18.13
N ASP A 137 4.02 -0.59 17.07
CA ASP A 137 5.49 -0.57 16.97
C ASP A 137 6.16 0.15 18.15
N SER A 138 5.53 1.21 18.67
CA SER A 138 6.05 1.96 19.82
C SER A 138 5.99 1.14 21.12
N LYS A 139 4.95 0.32 21.29
CA LYS A 139 4.78 -0.52 22.49
C LYS A 139 5.77 -1.69 22.49
N LEU A 140 5.95 -2.38 21.37
CA LEU A 140 6.89 -3.50 21.24
C LEU A 140 8.35 -3.08 21.52
N SER A 141 8.77 -1.92 21.04
CA SER A 141 10.11 -1.38 21.32
C SER A 141 10.35 -1.14 22.82
N ASN A 142 9.33 -0.66 23.56
CA ASN A 142 9.45 -0.35 24.98
C ASN A 142 9.45 -1.60 25.87
N TYR A 143 8.78 -2.69 25.47
CA TYR A 143 8.85 -3.94 26.22
C TYR A 143 10.21 -4.62 26.07
N SER A 144 10.83 -4.62 24.89
CA SER A 144 12.16 -5.24 24.72
C SER A 144 13.25 -4.55 25.55
N SER A 145 13.19 -3.22 25.70
CA SER A 145 14.16 -2.46 26.48
C SER A 145 13.95 -2.59 27.99
N PHE A 146 12.72 -2.90 28.44
CA PHE A 146 12.42 -3.22 29.83
C PHE A 146 13.02 -4.57 30.22
N PHE A 147 12.80 -5.62 29.42
CA PHE A 147 13.36 -6.94 29.70
C PHE A 147 14.90 -6.98 29.57
N ALA A 148 15.49 -6.22 28.66
CA ALA A 148 16.95 -6.09 28.54
C ALA A 148 17.63 -5.34 29.71
N LYS A 149 16.86 -4.65 30.55
CA LYS A 149 17.36 -4.01 31.79
C LYS A 149 17.18 -4.88 33.04
N LEU A 150 16.48 -6.00 32.92
CA LEU A 150 16.10 -6.89 34.02
C LEU A 150 16.91 -8.20 34.03
N GLY A 151 17.76 -8.43 33.04
CA GLY A 151 18.78 -9.48 33.01
C GLY A 151 20.17 -8.86 33.02
#